data_AF-A0AA43DMU0-F1
#
_entry.id   AF-A0AA43DMU0-F1
#
_cell.length_a   1.000
_cell.length_b   1.000
_cell.length_c   1.000
_cell.angle_alpha   90.00
_cell.angle_beta   90.00
_cell.angle_gamma   90.00
#
_symmetry.space_group_name_H-M   'P 1'
#
loop_
_entity.id
_entity.type
_entity.pdbx_description
1 polymer ?
#
loop_
_entity_poly.entity_id
_entity_poly.type
_entity_poly.pdbx_seq_one_letter_code
_entity_poly.pdbx_strand_id
1 'polypeptide(L)'
;MPRYIIERHFTVTSEGMQVLGRKSNQVLRDEVTTVTWEHSHVVVGEDGLVITYCIYEAPGENEVLRHSQLLGAHHIASLQEIVGDVTPSDFPLGESP
;
A
#
# COMPACT_ATOMS: atom_id res chain seq x y z
N MET A 1 8.06 11.31 8.13
CA MET A 1 7.19 10.52 9.02
C MET A 1 7.44 9.04 8.72
N PRO A 2 7.05 8.09 9.59
CA PRO A 2 7.18 6.66 9.31
C PRO A 2 6.48 6.27 8.00
N ARG A 3 7.00 5.24 7.34
CA ARG A 3 6.44 4.68 6.11
C ARG A 3 5.82 3.33 6.41
N TYR A 4 4.71 3.02 5.76
CA TYR A 4 3.97 1.77 5.94
C TYR A 4 3.65 1.14 4.60
N ILE A 5 3.78 -0.18 4.54
CA ILE A 5 3.25 -1.00 3.45
C ILE A 5 1.99 -1.70 3.93
N ILE A 6 0.92 -1.60 3.15
CA ILE A 6 -0.32 -2.36 3.38
C ILE A 6 -0.60 -3.25 2.18
N GLU A 7 -0.79 -4.54 2.45
CA GLU A 7 -1.26 -5.52 1.48
C GLU A 7 -2.78 -5.64 1.58
N ARG A 8 -3.47 -5.42 0.45
CA ARG A 8 -4.93 -5.50 0.37
C ARG A 8 -5.37 -6.36 -0.78
N HIS A 9 -6.33 -7.22 -0.52
CA HIS A 9 -6.94 -8.10 -1.50
C HIS A 9 -8.36 -7.60 -1.76
N PHE A 10 -8.58 -7.09 -2.96
CA PHE A 10 -9.82 -6.46 -3.35
C PHE A 10 -10.81 -7.48 -3.91
N THR A 11 -12.09 -7.26 -3.63
CA THR A 11 -13.19 -8.08 -4.18
C THR A 11 -13.64 -7.59 -5.56
N VAL A 12 -12.92 -6.64 -6.17
CA VAL A 12 -13.26 -6.05 -7.48
C VAL A 12 -12.30 -6.51 -8.57
N THR A 13 -12.74 -6.39 -9.83
CA THR A 13 -11.90 -6.61 -11.00
C THR A 13 -10.95 -5.43 -11.23
N SER A 14 -9.99 -5.61 -12.15
CA SER A 14 -9.05 -4.56 -12.56
C SER A 14 -9.73 -3.27 -13.05
N GLU A 15 -10.90 -3.35 -13.71
CA GLU A 15 -11.69 -2.18 -14.11
C GLU A 15 -12.20 -1.38 -12.89
N GLY A 16 -12.55 -2.06 -11.81
CA GLY A 16 -12.98 -1.45 -10.55
C GLY A 16 -11.88 -0.64 -9.85
N MET A 17 -10.60 -0.91 -10.16
CA MET A 17 -9.47 -0.26 -9.52
C MET A 17 -9.38 1.24 -9.80
N GLN A 18 -9.83 1.71 -10.96
CA GLN A 18 -9.84 3.15 -11.24
C GLN A 18 -10.81 3.90 -10.32
N VAL A 19 -11.98 3.32 -10.06
CA VAL A 19 -13.00 3.91 -9.17
C VAL A 19 -12.48 3.91 -7.74
N LEU A 20 -11.88 2.81 -7.29
CA LEU A 20 -11.30 2.70 -5.96
C LEU A 20 -10.09 3.61 -5.76
N GLY A 21 -9.24 3.77 -6.77
CA GLY A 21 -8.12 4.72 -6.72
C GLY A 21 -8.60 6.16 -6.52
N ARG A 22 -9.65 6.58 -7.25
CA ARG A 22 -10.28 7.90 -7.05
C ARG A 22 -10.87 8.06 -5.65
N LYS A 23 -11.63 7.06 -5.18
CA LYS A 23 -12.18 7.06 -3.81
C LYS A 23 -11.08 7.12 -2.76
N SER A 24 -10.02 6.34 -2.91
CA SER A 24 -8.86 6.30 -2.02
C SER A 24 -8.22 7.69 -1.89
N ASN A 25 -8.00 8.36 -3.01
CA ASN A 25 -7.43 9.71 -3.02
C ASN A 25 -8.38 10.74 -2.36
N GLN A 26 -9.68 10.61 -2.58
CA GLN A 26 -10.67 11.46 -1.92
C GLN A 26 -10.67 11.28 -0.39
N VAL A 27 -10.63 10.04 0.11
CA VAL A 27 -10.56 9.76 1.55
C VAL A 27 -9.32 10.37 2.19
N LEU A 28 -8.16 10.29 1.54
CA LEU A 28 -6.93 10.92 2.05
C LEU A 28 -7.06 12.44 2.12
N ARG A 29 -7.64 13.05 1.09
CA ARG A 29 -7.81 14.50 1.01
C ARG A 29 -8.82 15.04 2.02
N ASP A 30 -9.91 14.32 2.25
CA ASP A 30 -11.07 14.86 2.97
C ASP A 30 -11.16 14.35 4.42
N GLU A 31 -10.73 13.12 4.70
CA GLU A 31 -10.99 12.44 5.99
C GLU A 31 -9.71 12.04 6.76
N VAL A 32 -8.62 11.73 6.03
CA VAL A 32 -7.37 11.21 6.61
C VAL A 32 -6.17 12.04 6.12
N THR A 33 -6.23 13.35 6.41
CA THR A 33 -5.32 14.37 5.86
C THR A 33 -3.88 14.29 6.34
N THR A 34 -3.60 13.48 7.36
CA THR A 34 -2.25 13.24 7.89
C THR A 34 -1.52 12.10 7.18
N VAL A 35 -2.19 11.36 6.28
CA VAL A 35 -1.61 10.24 5.53
C VAL A 35 -1.30 10.70 4.11
N THR A 36 -0.07 10.44 3.67
CA THR A 36 0.35 10.66 2.28
C THR A 36 0.45 9.32 1.57
N TRP A 37 -0.23 9.19 0.43
CA TRP A 37 -0.05 8.04 -0.45
C TRP A 37 1.14 8.27 -1.38
N GLU A 38 2.19 7.46 -1.25
CA GLU A 38 3.37 7.58 -2.10
C GLU A 38 3.10 6.94 -3.47
N HIS A 39 2.78 5.65 -3.48
CA HIS A 39 2.48 4.87 -4.67
C HIS A 39 1.87 3.51 -4.29
N SER A 40 1.48 2.74 -5.31
CA SER A 40 1.01 1.37 -5.13
C SER A 40 1.54 0.45 -6.22
N HIS A 41 1.86 -0.78 -5.84
CA HIS A 41 1.95 -1.88 -6.77
C HIS A 41 0.59 -2.58 -6.82
N VAL A 42 0.09 -2.84 -8.02
CA VAL A 42 -1.16 -3.58 -8.24
C VAL A 42 -0.82 -4.82 -9.04
N VAL A 43 -1.22 -5.98 -8.52
CA VAL A 43 -1.01 -7.27 -9.17
C VAL A 43 -2.34 -8.01 -9.28
N VAL A 44 -2.42 -8.91 -10.25
CA VAL A 44 -3.57 -9.79 -10.43
C VAL A 44 -3.07 -11.22 -10.25
N GLY A 45 -3.62 -11.93 -9.27
CA GLY A 45 -3.34 -13.33 -9.01
C GLY A 45 -3.85 -14.24 -10.12
N GLU A 46 -3.43 -15.50 -10.11
CA GLU A 46 -3.84 -16.50 -11.12
C GLU A 46 -5.36 -16.75 -11.14
N ASP A 47 -6.03 -16.55 -10.01
CA ASP A 47 -7.48 -16.64 -9.84
C ASP A 47 -8.22 -15.34 -10.22
N GLY A 48 -7.51 -14.32 -10.69
CA GLY A 48 -8.06 -13.01 -11.01
C GLY A 48 -8.23 -12.09 -9.80
N LEU A 49 -7.79 -12.50 -8.60
CA LEU A 49 -7.82 -11.67 -7.39
C LEU A 49 -6.90 -10.47 -7.55
N VAL A 50 -7.42 -9.27 -7.30
CA VAL A 50 -6.62 -8.05 -7.32
C VAL A 50 -5.97 -7.83 -5.97
N ILE A 51 -4.64 -7.81 -5.94
CA ILE A 51 -3.84 -7.55 -4.75
C ILE A 51 -3.10 -6.23 -4.94
N THR A 52 -3.10 -5.39 -3.91
CA THR A 52 -2.34 -4.14 -3.91
C THR A 52 -1.37 -4.09 -2.76
N TYR A 53 -0.18 -3.56 -3.02
CA TYR A 53 0.79 -3.16 -2.02
C TYR A 53 0.88 -1.64 -2.06
N CYS A 54 0.33 -0.97 -1.05
CA CYS A 54 0.26 0.48 -1.02
C CYS A 54 1.24 1.02 0.00
N ILE A 55 2.00 2.04 -0.42
CA ILE A 55 3.02 2.67 0.39
C ILE A 55 2.48 4.01 0.88
N TYR A 56 2.46 4.19 2.20
CA TYR A 56 1.93 5.37 2.86
C TYR A 56 2.94 5.98 3.83
N GLU A 57 3.08 7.30 3.82
CA GLU A 57 3.69 8.05 4.90
C GLU A 57 2.60 8.43 5.92
N ALA A 58 2.75 8.09 7.19
CA ALA A 58 1.71 8.32 8.20
C ALA A 58 2.31 8.51 9.61
N PRO A 59 1.58 9.18 10.55
CA PRO A 59 2.01 9.28 11.94
C PRO A 59 2.07 7.93 12.67
N GLY A 60 1.24 6.97 12.25
CA GLY A 60 1.07 5.66 12.88
C GLY A 60 0.26 4.69 12.00
N GLU A 61 0.24 3.42 12.41
CA GLU A 61 -0.57 2.38 11.75
C GLU A 61 -2.07 2.68 11.80
N ASN A 62 -2.54 3.32 12.88
CA ASN A 62 -3.97 3.60 13.09
C ASN A 62 -4.56 4.48 12.00
N GLU A 63 -3.82 5.47 11.50
CA GLU A 63 -4.26 6.34 10.42
C GLU A 63 -4.36 5.58 9.09
N VAL A 64 -3.42 4.67 8.83
CA VAL A 64 -3.45 3.79 7.65
C VAL A 64 -4.64 2.82 7.73
N LEU A 65 -4.90 2.23 8.90
CA LEU A 65 -6.06 1.38 9.15
C LEU A 65 -7.38 2.15 8.97
N ARG A 66 -7.46 3.38 9.47
CA ARG A 66 -8.63 4.26 9.28
C ARG A 66 -8.89 4.54 7.80
N HIS A 67 -7.85 4.88 7.03
CA HIS A 67 -7.95 5.04 5.57
C HIS A 67 -8.50 3.78 4.91
N SER A 68 -7.96 2.62 5.29
CA SER A 68 -8.38 1.32 4.76
C SER A 68 -9.86 1.03 5.03
N GLN A 69 -10.32 1.28 6.27
CA GLN A 69 -11.72 1.09 6.65
C GLN A 69 -12.68 1.97 5.84
N LEU A 70 -12.34 3.24 5.63
CA LEU A 70 -13.14 4.18 4.83
C LEU A 70 -13.17 3.82 3.35
N LEU A 71 -12.07 3.29 2.81
CA LEU A 71 -11.99 2.82 1.43
C LEU A 71 -12.89 1.59 1.20
N GLY A 72 -12.80 0.56 2.06
CA GLY A 72 -13.59 -0.66 1.98
C GLY A 72 -13.34 -1.49 0.70
N ALA A 73 -14.19 -2.49 0.45
CA ALA A 73 -14.13 -3.42 -0.70
C ALA A 73 -12.84 -4.26 -0.81
N HIS A 74 -12.16 -4.50 0.31
CA HIS A 74 -10.99 -5.35 0.41
C HIS A 74 -10.91 -5.99 1.80
N HIS A 75 -10.05 -7.00 1.92
CA HIS A 75 -9.49 -7.40 3.20
C HIS A 75 -8.03 -6.97 3.30
N ILE A 76 -7.57 -6.68 4.52
CA ILE A 76 -6.16 -6.36 4.79
C ILE A 76 -5.46 -7.68 5.09
N ALA A 77 -4.50 -8.06 4.25
CA ALA A 77 -3.68 -9.25 4.46
C ALA A 77 -2.53 -8.94 5.43
N SER A 78 -1.90 -7.76 5.30
CA SER A 78 -0.86 -7.29 6.22
C SER A 78 -0.76 -5.77 6.25
N LEU A 79 -0.22 -5.25 7.35
CA LEU A 79 0.23 -3.86 7.52
C LEU A 79 1.55 -3.90 8.29
N GLN A 80 2.59 -3.27 7.77
CA GLN A 80 3.92 -3.23 8.38
C GLN A 80 4.58 -1.87 8.17
N GLU A 81 5.39 -1.44 9.14
CA GLU A 81 6.31 -0.31 8.95
C GLU A 81 7.46 -0.70 8.02
N ILE A 82 7.80 0.19 7.09
CA ILE A 82 8.96 0.08 6.22
C ILE A 82 10.15 0.71 6.93
N VAL A 83 11.11 -0.13 7.32
CA VAL A 83 12.34 0.31 8.03
C VAL A 83 13.48 0.72 7.09
N GLY A 84 13.34 0.45 5.79
CA GLY A 84 14.30 0.83 4.76
C GLY A 84 14.01 0.16 3.42
N ASP A 85 14.50 0.77 2.35
CA ASP A 85 14.54 0.18 1.01
C ASP A 85 15.98 -0.26 0.72
N VAL A 86 16.15 -1.43 0.12
CA VAL A 86 17.46 -1.96 -0.24
C VAL A 86 17.48 -2.41 -1.69
N THR A 87 18.65 -2.30 -2.30
CA THR A 87 18.94 -2.71 -3.66
C THR A 87 20.12 -3.69 -3.67
N PRO A 88 20.34 -4.47 -4.74
CA PRO A 88 21.52 -5.34 -4.82
C PRO A 88 22.85 -4.59 -4.61
N SER A 89 22.93 -3.31 -4.97
CA SER A 89 24.12 -2.48 -4.80
C SER A 89 24.49 -2.22 -3.33
N ASP A 90 23.55 -2.33 -2.41
CA ASP A 90 23.78 -2.18 -0.97
C ASP A 90 24.47 -3.42 -0.36
N PHE A 91 24.54 -4.52 -1.12
CA PHE A 91 25.11 -5.81 -0.70
C PHE A 91 26.15 -6.31 -1.70
N PRO A 92 27.32 -5.63 -1.83
CA PRO A 92 28.35 -6.06 -2.75
C PRO A 92 28.86 -7.46 -2.38
N LEU A 93 28.92 -8.36 -3.38
CA LEU A 93 29.63 -9.63 -3.25
C LEU A 93 31.11 -9.27 -3.10
N GLY A 94 31.69 -9.44 -1.90
CA GLY A 94 33.09 -9.07 -1.66
C GLY A 94 34.01 -9.61 -2.75
N GLU A 95 35.04 -8.85 -3.14
CA GLU A 95 36.11 -9.39 -3.99
C GLU A 95 36.66 -10.61 -3.26
N SER A 96 36.58 -11.78 -3.91
CA SER A 96 37.28 -12.96 -3.41
C SER A 96 38.77 -12.61 -3.32
N PRO A 97 39.44 -12.91 -2.20
CA PRO A 97 40.85 -12.61 -2.02
C PRO A 97 41.73 -13.28 -3.08
#